data_AF-A0A3S1C4G5-F1
#
_entry.id   AF-A0A3S1C4G5-F1
#
_cell.length_a   1.000
_cell.length_b   1.000
_cell.length_c   1.000
_cell.angle_alpha   90.00
_cell.angle_beta   90.00
_cell.angle_gamma   90.00
#
_symmetry.space_group_name_H-M   'P 1'
#
loop_
_entity.id
_entity.type
_entity.pdbx_description
1 polymer ?
#
loop_
_entity_poly.entity_id
_entity_poly.type
_entity_poly.pdbx_seq_one_letter_code
_entity_poly.pdbx_strand_id
1 'polypeptide(L)'
;MLKQKRAILLLAAAAMVAPMFLAAPANASPRNNNRRVQQSRPVYQKVVKLRNGDYRLPNGQVISSRRVSRLRNPGYWRLPNGDIIVPSQEIVPARTVIRLRDGSIRLPNGIIVRI
;
A
#
# COMPACT_ATOMS: atom_id res chain seq x y z
N MET A 1 55.89 -66.55 -8.42
CA MET A 1 55.08 -67.54 -7.68
C MET A 1 53.81 -66.86 -7.18
N LEU A 2 52.69 -67.55 -7.37
CA LEU A 2 51.29 -67.15 -7.20
C LEU A 2 50.93 -66.85 -5.72
N LYS A 3 50.10 -65.82 -5.45
CA LYS A 3 48.91 -66.02 -4.59
C LYS A 3 47.90 -64.88 -4.65
N GLN A 4 46.68 -65.30 -4.98
CA GLN A 4 45.43 -64.57 -5.05
C GLN A 4 45.00 -64.04 -3.68
N LYS A 5 44.40 -62.85 -3.65
CA LYS A 5 43.32 -62.53 -2.70
C LYS A 5 42.16 -61.88 -3.45
N ARG A 6 41.01 -62.52 -3.30
CA ARG A 6 39.71 -62.17 -3.88
C ARG A 6 39.19 -60.89 -3.21
N ALA A 7 38.65 -59.98 -4.01
CA ALA A 7 37.67 -59.00 -3.54
C ALA A 7 36.56 -58.94 -4.60
N ILE A 8 35.37 -59.35 -4.17
CA ILE A 8 34.11 -59.30 -4.90
C ILE A 8 33.44 -58.00 -4.43
N LEU A 9 32.94 -57.16 -5.34
CA LEU A 9 31.52 -56.80 -5.43
C LEU A 9 31.25 -55.60 -6.38
N LEU A 10 30.49 -55.93 -7.42
CA LEU A 10 29.35 -55.21 -8.02
C LEU A 10 29.54 -53.78 -8.51
N LEU A 11 29.85 -53.72 -9.82
CA LEU A 11 29.60 -52.61 -10.72
C LEU A 11 28.13 -52.67 -11.17
N ALA A 12 27.30 -51.72 -10.72
CA ALA A 12 25.95 -51.54 -11.26
C ALA A 12 25.97 -50.41 -12.29
N ALA A 13 25.86 -50.77 -13.57
CA ALA A 13 25.63 -49.85 -14.66
C ALA A 13 24.37 -50.28 -15.42
N ALA A 14 23.37 -49.42 -15.47
CA ALA A 14 22.41 -49.37 -16.57
C ALA A 14 21.69 -48.01 -16.54
N ALA A 15 22.14 -47.13 -17.43
CA ALA A 15 21.46 -45.89 -17.78
C ALA A 15 20.13 -46.19 -18.46
N MET A 16 19.05 -45.52 -18.06
CA MET A 16 17.83 -45.46 -18.88
C MET A 16 17.19 -44.06 -18.84
N VAL A 17 17.42 -43.35 -19.95
CA VAL A 17 16.46 -42.58 -20.75
C VAL A 17 15.52 -41.61 -20.02
N ALA A 18 15.82 -40.32 -20.15
CA ALA A 18 14.86 -39.24 -19.92
C ALA A 18 13.85 -39.14 -21.09
N PRO A 19 12.59 -38.78 -20.79
CA PRO A 19 11.79 -37.98 -21.69
C PRO A 19 11.55 -36.58 -21.09
N MET A 20 12.02 -35.56 -21.81
CA MET A 20 11.57 -34.17 -21.62
C MET A 20 10.07 -34.09 -21.91
N PHE A 21 9.26 -33.75 -20.92
CA PHE A 21 7.89 -33.30 -21.15
C PHE A 21 7.80 -31.78 -21.00
N LEU A 22 7.52 -31.15 -22.14
CA LEU A 22 7.11 -29.77 -22.27
C LEU A 22 5.79 -29.53 -21.50
N ALA A 23 5.73 -28.33 -20.93
CA ALA A 23 4.61 -27.62 -20.32
C ALA A 23 3.17 -28.09 -20.63
N ALA A 24 2.36 -28.10 -19.56
CA ALA A 24 1.01 -27.57 -19.62
C ALA A 24 0.94 -26.33 -18.70
N PRO A 25 0.48 -25.14 -19.16
CA PRO A 25 0.14 -24.06 -18.25
C PRO A 25 -1.09 -24.52 -17.46
N ALA A 26 -0.99 -24.49 -16.12
CA ALA A 26 -2.17 -24.64 -15.28
C ALA A 26 -3.12 -23.47 -15.59
N ASN A 27 -4.21 -23.76 -16.29
CA ASN A 27 -5.29 -22.82 -16.55
C ASN A 27 -5.83 -22.30 -15.20
N ALA A 28 -5.59 -21.02 -14.95
CA ALA A 28 -6.14 -20.31 -13.80
C ALA A 28 -7.66 -20.25 -13.91
N SER A 29 -8.37 -20.79 -12.92
CA SER A 29 -9.78 -20.47 -12.70
C SER A 29 -9.83 -19.23 -11.79
N PRO A 30 -10.15 -18.02 -12.29
CA PRO A 30 -10.48 -16.94 -11.39
C PRO A 30 -11.83 -17.30 -10.75
N ARG A 31 -11.77 -17.71 -9.48
CA ARG A 31 -12.97 -17.86 -8.65
C ARG A 31 -13.69 -16.52 -8.67
N ASN A 32 -14.81 -16.49 -9.39
CA ASN A 32 -15.68 -15.32 -9.48
C ASN A 32 -16.31 -15.08 -8.11
N ASN A 33 -15.62 -14.28 -7.30
CA ASN A 33 -16.17 -13.76 -6.07
C ASN A 33 -17.05 -12.57 -6.43
N ASN A 34 -18.30 -12.85 -6.77
CA ASN A 34 -19.41 -11.90 -6.63
C ASN A 34 -19.54 -11.54 -5.15
N ARG A 35 -18.67 -10.66 -4.65
CA ARG A 35 -18.74 -10.11 -3.31
C ARG A 35 -18.92 -8.62 -3.47
N ARG A 36 -20.18 -8.21 -3.24
CA ARG A 36 -20.70 -6.87 -2.90
C ARG A 36 -19.80 -5.71 -3.28
N VAL A 37 -20.37 -4.75 -4.01
CA VAL A 37 -19.91 -3.35 -3.99
C VAL A 37 -19.79 -2.90 -2.53
N GLN A 38 -18.63 -3.15 -1.91
CA GLN A 38 -18.16 -2.36 -0.81
C GLN A 38 -18.06 -0.98 -1.43
N GLN A 39 -18.97 -0.09 -1.06
CA GLN A 39 -18.74 1.35 -1.18
C GLN A 39 -17.33 1.55 -0.66
N SER A 40 -16.40 1.71 -1.60
CA SER A 40 -14.99 1.82 -1.28
C SER A 40 -14.92 3.16 -0.57
N ARG A 41 -14.95 3.13 0.77
CA ARG A 41 -14.67 4.33 1.55
C ARG A 41 -13.39 4.89 0.95
N PRO A 42 -13.37 6.14 0.47
CA PRO A 42 -12.15 6.72 -0.06
C PRO A 42 -11.09 6.49 1.01
N VAL A 43 -10.06 5.70 0.67
CA VAL A 43 -8.98 5.41 1.61
C VAL A 43 -8.22 6.70 1.77
N TYR A 44 -8.60 7.48 2.79
CA TYR A 44 -7.86 8.67 3.15
C TYR A 44 -6.52 8.20 3.69
N GLN A 45 -5.46 8.60 3.01
CA GLN A 45 -4.12 8.22 3.40
C GLN A 45 -3.76 9.00 4.67
N LYS A 46 -3.07 8.35 5.61
CA LYS A 46 -2.74 8.96 6.90
C LYS A 46 -1.37 9.61 6.89
N VAL A 47 -1.27 10.79 7.50
CA VAL A 47 0.00 11.43 7.83
C VAL A 47 0.47 11.01 9.22
N VAL A 48 1.78 11.06 9.43
CA VAL A 48 2.37 10.93 10.76
C VAL A 48 2.92 12.28 11.18
N LYS A 49 2.52 12.77 12.34
CA LYS A 49 3.13 13.95 12.94
C LYS A 49 4.42 13.55 13.65
N LEU A 50 5.54 14.10 13.20
CA LEU A 50 6.87 13.84 13.73
C LEU A 50 7.11 14.62 15.03
N ARG A 51 8.11 14.20 15.80
CA ARG A 51 8.48 14.84 17.08
C ARG A 51 8.88 16.31 16.93
N ASN A 52 9.48 16.67 15.80
CA ASN A 52 9.82 18.06 15.47
C ASN A 52 8.61 18.90 15.01
N GLY A 53 7.40 18.32 15.00
CA GLY A 53 6.16 18.96 14.60
C GLY A 53 5.83 18.81 13.11
N ASP A 54 6.78 18.38 12.29
CA ASP A 54 6.59 18.20 10.85
C ASP A 54 5.67 17.04 10.52
N TYR A 55 5.20 16.99 9.28
CA TYR A 55 4.26 15.98 8.81
C TYR A 55 4.94 15.08 7.80
N ARG A 56 4.99 13.77 8.09
CA ARG A 56 5.37 12.75 7.11
C ARG A 56 4.13 12.29 6.36
N LEU A 57 4.16 12.51 5.05
CA LEU A 57 3.14 12.08 4.12
C LEU A 57 3.22 10.56 3.86
N PRO A 58 2.13 9.94 3.35
CA PRO A 58 2.07 8.52 2.99
C PRO A 58 3.12 8.10 1.95
N ASN A 59 3.48 9.00 1.04
CA ASN A 59 4.54 8.79 0.04
C ASN A 59 5.97 8.89 0.64
N GLY A 60 6.09 9.11 1.95
CA GLY A 60 7.36 9.25 2.65
C GLY A 60 7.92 10.68 2.70
N GLN A 61 7.35 11.62 1.95
CA GLN A 61 7.79 13.01 1.94
C GLN A 61 7.54 13.68 3.31
N VAL A 62 8.48 14.49 3.77
CA VAL A 62 8.33 15.30 4.99
C VAL A 62 8.00 16.74 4.62
N ILE A 63 6.89 17.25 5.15
CA ILE A 63 6.47 18.64 5.02
C ILE A 63 6.74 19.35 6.33
N SER A 64 7.52 20.43 6.26
CA SER A 64 7.75 21.28 7.42
C SER A 64 6.44 21.86 7.94
N SER A 65 6.23 21.75 9.25
CA SER A 65 5.10 22.34 9.97
C SER A 65 4.92 23.84 9.70
N ARG A 66 6.01 24.56 9.41
CA ARG A 66 6.00 26.00 9.07
C ARG A 66 5.31 26.31 7.75
N ARG A 67 5.18 25.33 6.86
CA ARG A 67 4.51 25.48 5.56
C ARG A 67 3.03 25.11 5.62
N VAL A 68 2.57 24.59 6.76
CA VAL A 68 1.20 24.14 6.96
C VAL A 68 0.43 25.25 7.67
N SER A 69 -0.76 25.56 7.18
CA SER A 69 -1.62 26.60 7.79
C SER A 69 -2.61 25.95 8.74
N ARG A 70 -2.69 26.45 9.98
CA ARG A 70 -3.72 26.03 10.93
C ARG A 70 -5.07 26.59 10.49
N LEU A 71 -6.10 25.74 10.45
CA LEU A 71 -7.47 26.18 10.19
C LEU A 71 -8.15 26.60 11.49
N ARG A 72 -9.22 27.40 11.40
CA ARG A 72 -9.95 27.87 12.59
C ARG A 72 -10.53 26.72 13.41
N ASN A 73 -10.91 25.63 12.75
CA ASN A 73 -11.35 24.42 13.42
C ASN A 73 -10.14 23.71 14.07
N PRO A 74 -10.18 23.41 15.38
CA PRO A 74 -9.05 22.80 16.07
C PRO A 74 -8.72 21.41 15.51
N GLY A 75 -7.43 21.14 15.34
CA GLY A 75 -6.94 19.87 14.79
C GLY A 75 -7.02 19.76 13.27
N TYR A 76 -7.54 20.77 12.57
CA TYR A 76 -7.53 20.85 11.11
C TYR A 76 -6.37 21.69 10.63
N TRP A 77 -5.67 21.19 9.62
CA TRP A 77 -4.49 21.82 9.05
C TRP A 77 -4.55 21.76 7.53
N ARG A 78 -4.13 22.83 6.87
CA ARG A 78 -4.06 22.93 5.41
C ARG A 78 -2.63 22.79 4.94
N LEU A 79 -2.40 21.78 4.11
CA LEU A 79 -1.14 21.51 3.45
C LEU A 79 -0.84 22.55 2.36
N PRO A 80 0.44 22.70 1.95
CA PRO A 80 0.83 23.63 0.89
C PRO A 80 0.14 23.37 -0.46
N ASN A 81 -0.20 22.11 -0.74
CA ASN A 81 -0.94 21.70 -1.95
C ASN A 81 -2.46 21.96 -1.83
N GLY A 82 -2.93 22.49 -0.70
CA GLY A 82 -4.33 22.77 -0.43
C GLY A 82 -5.10 21.63 0.23
N ASP A 83 -4.53 20.43 0.33
CA ASP A 83 -5.17 19.30 1.01
C ASP A 83 -5.35 19.59 2.51
N ILE A 84 -6.33 18.91 3.12
CA ILE A 84 -6.68 19.13 4.51
C ILE A 84 -6.29 17.90 5.34
N ILE A 85 -5.45 18.10 6.35
CA ILE A 85 -5.23 17.11 7.42
C ILE A 85 -6.34 17.31 8.44
N VAL A 86 -7.11 16.25 8.68
CA VAL A 86 -8.16 16.23 9.71
C VAL A 86 -7.60 15.70 11.04
N PRO A 87 -8.33 15.82 12.17
CA PRO A 87 -7.84 15.38 13.48
C PRO A 87 -7.46 13.89 13.56
N SER A 88 -8.08 13.04 12.75
CA SER A 88 -7.72 11.61 12.61
C SER A 88 -6.41 11.36 11.87
N GLN A 89 -5.68 12.43 11.51
CA GLN A 89 -4.46 12.43 10.71
C GLN A 89 -4.68 11.90 9.29
N GLU A 90 -5.91 11.90 8.81
CA GLU A 90 -6.25 11.57 7.43
C GLU A 90 -6.09 12.79 6.51
N ILE A 91 -5.67 12.55 5.28
CA ILE A 91 -5.60 13.57 4.23
C ILE A 91 -6.89 13.56 3.45
N VAL A 92 -7.59 14.69 3.46
CA VAL A 92 -8.72 14.96 2.57
C VAL A 92 -8.21 15.77 1.38
N PRO A 93 -8.27 15.21 0.15
CA PRO A 93 -7.80 15.91 -1.04
C PRO A 93 -8.60 17.20 -1.27
N ALA A 94 -7.93 18.29 -1.61
CA ALA A 94 -8.57 19.58 -1.87
C ALA A 94 -9.64 19.49 -2.98
N ARG A 95 -9.48 18.57 -3.94
CA ARG A 95 -10.44 18.36 -5.04
C ARG A 95 -11.78 17.75 -4.61
N THR A 96 -11.86 17.15 -3.42
CA THR A 96 -13.09 16.51 -2.94
C THR A 96 -13.91 17.42 -2.03
N VAL A 97 -13.40 18.61 -1.71
CA VAL A 97 -14.05 19.55 -0.82
C VAL A 97 -14.89 20.56 -1.62
N ILE A 98 -15.98 21.04 -1.02
CA ILE A 98 -16.86 22.02 -1.63
C ILE A 98 -16.65 23.35 -0.92
N ARG A 99 -16.36 24.41 -1.68
CA ARG A 99 -16.25 25.76 -1.12
C ARG A 99 -17.64 26.39 -1.00
N LEU A 100 -17.97 26.90 0.18
CA LEU A 100 -19.25 27.51 0.49
C LEU A 100 -19.19 29.03 0.27
N ARG A 101 -20.37 29.66 0.16
CA ARG A 101 -20.49 31.10 -0.12
C ARG A 101 -19.92 31.99 0.99
N ASP A 102 -19.94 31.51 2.22
CA ASP A 102 -19.38 32.19 3.40
C ASP A 102 -17.85 32.05 3.50
N GLY A 103 -17.20 31.44 2.50
CA GLY A 103 -15.76 31.22 2.47
C GLY A 103 -15.31 29.97 3.22
N SER A 104 -16.21 29.23 3.88
CA SER A 104 -15.90 27.96 4.51
C SER A 104 -15.80 26.82 3.50
N ILE A 105 -15.32 25.66 3.95
CA ILE A 105 -15.14 24.46 3.15
C ILE A 105 -15.93 23.31 3.77
N ARG A 106 -16.76 22.65 2.96
CA ARG A 106 -17.41 21.39 3.33
C ARG A 106 -16.57 20.21 2.87
N LEU A 107 -16.19 19.39 3.84
CA LEU A 107 -15.48 18.12 3.63
C LEU A 107 -16.44 17.03 3.13
N PRO A 108 -15.93 15.93 2.52
CA PRO A 108 -16.76 14.82 2.05
C PRO A 108 -17.57 14.13 3.16
N ASN A 109 -17.08 14.18 4.40
CA ASN A 109 -17.80 13.66 5.57
C ASN A 109 -18.89 14.60 6.10
N GLY A 110 -19.13 15.74 5.43
CA GLY A 110 -20.15 16.72 5.81
C GLY A 110 -19.71 17.77 6.81
N ILE A 111 -18.51 17.66 7.39
CA ILE A 111 -17.98 18.65 8.33
C ILE A 111 -17.65 19.95 7.58
N ILE A 112 -18.02 21.08 8.18
CA ILE A 112 -17.71 22.42 7.68
C ILE A 112 -16.50 22.97 8.44
N VAL A 113 -15.48 23.37 7.68
CA VAL A 113 -14.23 23.92 8.18
C VAL A 113 -14.11 25.37 7.74
N ARG A 114 -13.86 26.26 8.68
CA ARG A 114 -13.59 27.67 8.39
C ARG A 114 -12.10 27.86 8.11
N ILE A 115 -11.81 28.58 7.03
CA ILE A 115 -10.46 28.93 6.61
C ILE A 115 -10.00 30.20 7.35
#